data_AF-A0A9P6YS32-F1
#
_entry.id   AF-A0A9P6YS32-F1
#
_cell.length_a   1.000
_cell.length_b   1.000
_cell.length_c   1.000
_cell.angle_alpha   90.00
_cell.angle_beta   90.00
_cell.angle_gamma   90.00
#
_symmetry.space_group_name_H-M   'P 1'
#
loop_
_entity.id
_entity.type
_entity.pdbx_description
1 polymer ?
#
loop_
_entity_poly.entity_id
_entity_poly.type
_entity_poly.pdbx_seq_one_letter_code
_entity_poly.pdbx_strand_id
1 'polypeptide(L)'
;MNGFIVHRIGQLNTIYMGSCMQLSAHIVLMMGFPFPVMAAAMACAGMGIGLTDAAMNVFAASLPMATLMLNLLHAVYGVGAMISPLVATFLLEHNLSWRGIVIICFMGVQLEEEESADQDADSKQNRKELTKAAILHPMTVIGSLYLLIYVGNEVVMGGWGYTYLTEGRHGDIISMGRVISGYWAGLASGRILLGYLAGKFGEKLMITIFTVMIVGCLSIMIISADIVVNSSALIFIGLLLGPMVPTTISIASKVLPRSYHATSIGFISALGAGGAAFFPFITGIISGKLGILSMPYVCTVMTIAMIVLWAMIPSDKPFFAYFQKKKK
;
A
#
# COMPACT_ATOMS: atom_id res chain seq x y z
N MET A 1 -15.00 -8.29 -10.42
CA MET A 1 -15.45 -7.49 -11.58
C MET A 1 -14.31 -7.27 -12.59
N ASN A 2 -13.11 -6.91 -12.13
CA ASN A 2 -11.96 -6.61 -13.02
C ASN A 2 -11.55 -7.78 -13.95
N GLY A 3 -11.51 -9.02 -13.46
CA GLY A 3 -11.18 -10.18 -14.31
C GLY A 3 -12.21 -10.48 -15.42
N PHE A 4 -13.47 -10.09 -15.23
CA PHE A 4 -14.51 -10.22 -16.26
C PHE A 4 -14.37 -9.15 -17.35
N ILE A 5 -13.98 -7.92 -16.96
CA ILE A 5 -13.75 -6.80 -17.88
C ILE A 5 -12.51 -7.08 -18.74
N VAL A 6 -11.39 -7.46 -18.12
CA VAL A 6 -10.15 -7.79 -18.85
C VAL A 6 -10.38 -8.89 -19.88
N HIS A 7 -11.16 -9.91 -19.55
CA HIS A 7 -11.51 -11.00 -20.47
C HIS A 7 -12.44 -10.55 -21.63
N ARG A 8 -13.21 -9.47 -21.47
CA ARG A 8 -14.22 -9.04 -22.45
C ARG A 8 -13.75 -7.92 -23.37
N ILE A 9 -12.92 -7.01 -22.87
CA ILE A 9 -12.43 -5.86 -23.64
C ILE A 9 -10.93 -5.92 -23.94
N GLY A 10 -10.20 -6.89 -23.40
CA GLY A 10 -8.75 -6.96 -23.55
C GLY A 10 -8.01 -6.09 -22.53
N GLN A 11 -6.75 -6.43 -22.31
CA GLN A 11 -5.93 -5.88 -21.24
C GLN A 11 -5.57 -4.40 -21.46
N LEU A 12 -5.16 -4.04 -22.67
CA LEU A 12 -4.84 -2.65 -23.05
C LEU A 12 -6.05 -1.74 -22.98
N ASN A 13 -7.21 -2.17 -23.48
CA ASN A 13 -8.43 -1.38 -23.39
C ASN A 13 -8.87 -1.16 -21.94
N THR A 14 -8.60 -2.11 -21.04
CA THR A 14 -8.84 -1.93 -19.60
C THR A 14 -7.93 -0.84 -19.01
N ILE A 15 -6.66 -0.81 -19.43
CA ILE A 15 -5.70 0.23 -19.02
C ILE A 15 -6.13 1.60 -19.56
N TYR A 16 -6.45 1.70 -20.85
CA TYR A 16 -6.92 2.94 -21.47
C TYR A 16 -8.20 3.46 -20.81
N MET A 17 -9.18 2.58 -20.57
CA MET A 17 -10.41 2.95 -19.88
C MET A 17 -10.13 3.46 -18.47
N GLY A 18 -9.28 2.77 -17.70
CA GLY A 18 -8.86 3.21 -16.37
C GLY A 18 -8.18 4.56 -16.38
N SER A 19 -7.25 4.80 -17.32
CA SER A 19 -6.54 6.07 -17.49
C SER A 19 -7.48 7.22 -17.89
N CYS A 20 -8.43 6.98 -18.81
CA CYS A 20 -9.43 7.99 -19.20
C CYS A 20 -10.38 8.35 -18.03
N MET A 21 -10.79 7.36 -17.23
CA MET A 21 -11.58 7.61 -16.01
C MET A 21 -10.80 8.45 -14.99
N GLN A 22 -9.50 8.18 -14.83
CA GLN A 22 -8.64 9.00 -13.99
C GLN A 22 -8.50 10.43 -14.55
N LEU A 23 -8.28 10.59 -15.86
CA LEU A 23 -8.09 11.91 -16.49
C LEU A 23 -9.32 12.79 -16.31
N SER A 24 -10.48 12.25 -16.68
CA SER A 24 -11.75 12.96 -16.59
C SER A 24 -12.06 13.37 -15.15
N ALA A 25 -11.84 12.48 -14.18
CA ALA A 25 -11.98 12.81 -12.77
C ALA A 25 -11.05 13.96 -12.32
N HIS A 26 -9.77 13.93 -12.72
CA HIS A 26 -8.84 15.00 -12.35
C HIS A 26 -9.16 16.33 -13.03
N ILE A 27 -9.68 16.33 -14.26
CA ILE A 27 -10.19 17.54 -14.93
C ILE A 27 -11.34 18.15 -14.12
N VAL A 28 -12.29 17.33 -13.65
CA VAL A 28 -13.40 17.79 -12.82
C VAL A 28 -12.92 18.40 -11.50
N LEU A 29 -11.89 17.82 -10.87
CA LEU A 29 -11.25 18.41 -9.68
C LEU A 29 -10.61 19.76 -9.98
N MET A 30 -9.91 19.88 -11.12
CA MET A 30 -9.29 21.14 -11.53
C MET A 30 -10.34 22.23 -11.73
N MET A 31 -11.52 21.90 -12.23
CA MET A 31 -12.60 22.87 -12.44
C MET A 31 -13.19 23.43 -11.13
N GLY A 32 -13.00 22.74 -9.99
CA GLY A 32 -13.42 23.25 -8.68
C GLY A 32 -14.93 23.26 -8.46
N PHE A 33 -15.62 22.22 -8.93
CA PHE A 33 -17.06 22.04 -8.70
C PHE A 33 -17.42 21.86 -7.21
N PRO A 34 -18.71 21.96 -6.83
CA PRO A 34 -19.15 21.71 -5.46
C PRO A 34 -18.74 20.32 -4.95
N PHE A 35 -18.57 20.20 -3.63
CA PHE A 35 -18.05 19.00 -2.97
C PHE A 35 -18.67 17.66 -3.44
N PRO A 36 -20.01 17.51 -3.62
CA PRO A 36 -20.59 16.25 -4.08
C PRO A 36 -20.08 15.80 -5.45
N VAL A 37 -19.83 16.75 -6.36
CA VAL A 37 -19.32 16.47 -7.72
C VAL A 37 -17.85 16.04 -7.63
N MET A 38 -17.06 16.72 -6.80
CA MET A 38 -15.66 16.33 -6.57
C MET A 38 -15.55 14.96 -5.90
N ALA A 39 -16.45 14.63 -4.97
CA ALA A 39 -16.50 13.33 -4.30
C ALA A 39 -16.88 12.21 -5.29
N ALA A 40 -17.84 12.45 -6.18
CA ALA A 40 -18.17 11.51 -7.25
C ALA A 40 -17.00 11.32 -8.23
N ALA A 41 -16.31 12.40 -8.60
CA ALA A 41 -15.11 12.34 -9.43
C ALA A 41 -13.99 11.53 -8.76
N MET A 42 -13.76 11.71 -7.45
CA MET A 42 -12.81 10.89 -6.67
C MET A 42 -13.16 9.40 -6.68
N ALA A 43 -14.44 9.05 -6.60
CA ALA A 43 -14.88 7.66 -6.72
C ALA A 43 -14.57 7.09 -8.12
N CYS A 44 -14.80 7.88 -9.18
CA CYS A 44 -14.43 7.51 -10.56
C CYS A 44 -12.90 7.37 -10.73
N ALA A 45 -12.11 8.28 -10.16
CA ALA A 45 -10.65 8.19 -10.16
C ALA A 45 -10.18 6.91 -9.47
N GLY A 46 -10.72 6.58 -8.29
CA GLY A 46 -10.39 5.36 -7.56
C GLY A 46 -10.73 4.09 -8.35
N MET A 47 -11.87 4.07 -9.05
CA MET A 47 -12.22 2.96 -9.93
C MET A 47 -11.24 2.83 -11.10
N GLY A 48 -10.84 3.96 -11.70
CA GLY A 48 -9.84 4.00 -12.76
C GLY A 48 -8.47 3.48 -12.29
N ILE A 49 -8.00 3.88 -11.11
CA ILE A 49 -6.77 3.36 -10.50
C ILE A 49 -6.86 1.84 -10.31
N GLY A 50 -7.98 1.35 -9.76
CA GLY A 50 -8.17 -0.09 -9.53
C GLY A 50 -8.23 -0.93 -10.81
N LEU A 51 -8.76 -0.38 -11.91
CA LEU A 51 -8.74 -1.04 -13.22
C LEU A 51 -7.32 -1.10 -13.79
N THR A 52 -6.60 0.03 -13.77
CA THR A 52 -5.23 0.11 -14.27
C THR A 52 -4.30 -0.78 -13.46
N ASP A 53 -4.37 -0.77 -12.13
CA ASP A 53 -3.54 -1.60 -11.25
C ASP A 53 -3.80 -3.09 -11.47
N ALA A 54 -5.08 -3.50 -11.58
CA ALA A 54 -5.41 -4.89 -11.88
C ALA A 54 -4.86 -5.34 -13.25
N ALA A 55 -5.01 -4.51 -14.28
CA ALA A 55 -4.52 -4.81 -15.61
C ALA A 55 -2.98 -4.84 -15.67
N MET A 56 -2.29 -3.92 -15.00
CA MET A 56 -0.83 -3.88 -14.89
C MET A 56 -0.27 -5.10 -14.15
N ASN A 57 -0.92 -5.53 -13.06
CA ASN A 57 -0.48 -6.71 -12.33
C ASN A 57 -0.65 -8.00 -13.15
N VAL A 58 -1.75 -8.14 -13.91
CA VAL A 58 -1.92 -9.26 -14.84
C VAL A 58 -0.85 -9.23 -15.93
N PHE A 59 -0.46 -8.04 -16.41
CA PHE A 59 0.51 -7.87 -17.49
C PHE A 59 1.91 -8.22 -17.01
N ALA A 60 2.31 -7.69 -15.86
CA ALA A 60 3.58 -8.03 -15.23
C ALA A 60 3.68 -9.54 -14.93
N ALA A 61 2.56 -10.19 -14.61
CA ALA A 61 2.52 -11.63 -14.37
C ALA A 61 2.61 -12.49 -15.64
N SER A 62 2.24 -11.96 -16.83
CA SER A 62 2.36 -12.68 -18.11
C SER A 62 3.75 -12.57 -18.74
N LEU A 63 4.56 -11.60 -18.31
CA LEU A 63 5.93 -11.42 -18.81
C LEU A 63 6.90 -12.50 -18.28
N PRO A 64 8.00 -12.78 -19.02
CA PRO A 64 9.10 -13.59 -18.50
C PRO A 64 9.62 -13.00 -17.18
N MET A 65 10.01 -13.87 -16.24
CA MET A 65 10.44 -13.44 -14.89
C MET A 65 9.35 -12.66 -14.14
N ALA A 66 8.09 -13.12 -14.20
CA ALA A 66 6.91 -12.52 -13.57
C ALA A 66 7.14 -11.97 -12.14
N THR A 67 7.85 -12.70 -11.28
CA THR A 67 8.18 -12.25 -9.91
C THR A 67 9.05 -11.00 -9.90
N LEU A 68 10.05 -10.91 -10.80
CA LEU A 68 10.90 -9.72 -10.94
C LEU A 68 10.09 -8.53 -11.48
N MET A 69 9.24 -8.76 -12.49
CA MET A 69 8.40 -7.72 -13.10
C MET A 69 7.39 -7.15 -12.10
N LEU A 70 6.72 -8.00 -11.31
CA LEU A 70 5.82 -7.56 -10.23
C LEU A 70 6.57 -6.76 -9.15
N ASN A 71 7.78 -7.20 -8.78
CA ASN A 71 8.61 -6.45 -7.82
C ASN A 71 9.04 -5.08 -8.37
N LEU A 72 9.40 -5.00 -9.66
CA LEU A 72 9.76 -3.74 -10.32
C LEU A 72 8.56 -2.79 -10.40
N LEU A 73 7.36 -3.30 -10.73
CA LEU A 73 6.13 -2.51 -10.75
C LEU A 73 5.87 -1.84 -9.39
N HIS A 74 5.98 -2.60 -8.30
CA HIS A 74 5.82 -2.05 -6.94
C HIS A 74 6.98 -1.14 -6.49
N ALA A 75 8.18 -1.31 -7.06
CA ALA A 75 9.29 -0.39 -6.82
C ALA A 75 9.04 0.97 -7.47
N VAL A 76 8.53 0.99 -8.71
CA VAL A 76 8.14 2.23 -9.42
C VAL A 76 7.05 2.97 -8.65
N TYR A 77 6.06 2.27 -8.09
CA TYR A 77 5.07 2.87 -7.19
C TYR A 77 5.72 3.60 -6.01
N GLY A 78 6.71 2.97 -5.34
CA GLY A 78 7.42 3.59 -4.22
C GLY A 78 8.19 4.85 -4.61
N VAL A 79 8.83 4.85 -5.78
CA VAL A 79 9.53 6.03 -6.33
C VAL A 79 8.53 7.14 -6.62
N GLY A 80 7.40 6.83 -7.26
CA GLY A 80 6.34 7.80 -7.52
C GLY A 80 5.77 8.42 -6.25
N ALA A 81 5.50 7.60 -5.22
CA ALA A 81 5.01 8.05 -3.92
C ALA A 81 6.00 8.95 -3.16
N MET A 82 7.30 8.78 -3.39
CA MET A 82 8.34 9.65 -2.85
C MET A 82 8.44 10.99 -3.60
N ILE A 83 8.37 10.95 -4.94
CA ILE A 83 8.52 12.13 -5.80
C ILE A 83 7.27 13.02 -5.73
N SER A 84 6.07 12.45 -5.58
CA SER A 84 4.82 13.22 -5.67
C SER A 84 4.69 14.35 -4.64
N PRO A 85 5.07 14.19 -3.34
CA PRO A 85 5.02 15.29 -2.40
C PRO A 85 6.16 16.29 -2.62
N LEU A 86 7.30 15.89 -3.21
CA LEU A 86 8.37 16.82 -3.59
C LEU A 86 7.90 17.75 -4.72
N VAL A 87 7.24 17.20 -5.74
CA VAL A 87 6.66 18.00 -6.83
C VAL A 87 5.58 18.93 -6.29
N ALA A 88 4.69 18.44 -5.43
CA ALA A 88 3.68 19.28 -4.78
C ALA A 88 4.31 20.41 -3.96
N THR A 89 5.36 20.09 -3.19
CA THR A 89 6.12 21.07 -2.39
C THR A 89 6.79 22.12 -3.28
N PHE A 90 7.42 21.70 -4.39
CA PHE A 90 8.04 22.60 -5.35
C PHE A 90 7.04 23.59 -5.95
N LEU A 91 5.83 23.12 -6.30
CA LEU A 91 4.77 23.99 -6.79
C LEU A 91 4.36 25.01 -5.73
N LEU A 92 4.22 24.58 -4.47
CA LEU A 92 3.90 25.47 -3.35
C LEU A 92 5.00 26.51 -3.12
N GLU A 93 6.28 26.11 -3.15
CA GLU A 93 7.44 27.02 -3.00
C GLU A 93 7.46 28.11 -4.08
N HIS A 94 7.04 27.79 -5.31
CA HIS A 94 7.03 28.72 -6.44
C HIS A 94 5.68 29.42 -6.64
N ASN A 95 4.74 29.30 -5.69
CA ASN A 95 3.37 29.82 -5.80
C ASN A 95 2.62 29.36 -7.07
N LEU A 96 2.96 28.18 -7.58
CA LEU A 96 2.31 27.56 -8.72
C LEU A 96 1.05 26.81 -8.25
N SER A 97 0.03 26.79 -9.11
CA SER A 97 -1.21 26.08 -8.79
C SER A 97 -0.97 24.57 -8.67
N TRP A 98 -1.55 23.94 -7.66
CA TRP A 98 -1.57 22.48 -7.48
C TRP A 98 -2.10 21.73 -8.71
N ARG A 99 -2.88 22.40 -9.56
CA ARG A 99 -3.38 21.87 -10.84
C ARG A 99 -2.27 21.40 -11.79
N GLY A 100 -1.04 21.91 -11.63
CA GLY A 100 0.14 21.50 -12.41
C GLY A 100 0.52 20.02 -12.23
N ILE A 101 0.15 19.38 -11.11
CA ILE A 101 0.44 17.96 -10.83
C ILE A 101 -0.28 17.05 -11.86
N VAL A 102 -1.50 17.41 -12.25
CA VAL A 102 -2.34 16.60 -13.16
C VAL A 102 -1.75 16.53 -14.57
N ILE A 103 -1.09 17.61 -15.02
CA ILE A 103 -0.50 17.71 -16.37
C ILE A 103 0.74 16.79 -16.49
N ILE A 104 1.52 16.67 -15.42
CA ILE A 104 2.76 15.86 -15.39
C ILE A 104 2.43 14.35 -15.37
N CYS A 105 1.36 13.94 -14.68
CA CYS A 105 1.00 12.52 -14.55
C CYS A 105 0.49 11.87 -15.85
N PHE A 106 0.10 12.64 -16.87
CA PHE A 106 -0.52 12.12 -18.10
C PHE A 106 0.42 11.97 -19.30
N MET A 107 1.68 12.39 -19.22
CA MET A 107 2.63 12.28 -20.34
C MET A 107 3.22 10.87 -20.53
N GLY A 108 2.88 9.89 -19.68
CA GLY A 108 3.71 8.70 -19.48
C GLY A 108 3.07 7.34 -19.73
N VAL A 109 2.20 7.15 -20.73
CA VAL A 109 1.84 5.77 -21.16
C VAL A 109 1.53 5.75 -22.67
N GLN A 110 2.52 5.41 -23.49
CA GLN A 110 2.29 4.75 -24.79
C GLN A 110 2.71 3.29 -24.60
N LEU A 111 1.74 2.39 -24.63
CA LEU A 111 2.01 0.94 -24.63
C LEU A 111 1.60 0.40 -25.99
N GLU A 112 2.57 -0.20 -26.68
CA GLU A 112 2.34 -0.99 -27.88
C GLU A 112 1.62 -2.29 -27.52
N GLU A 113 0.78 -2.72 -28.46
CA GLU A 113 -0.08 -3.88 -28.32
C GLU A 113 0.73 -5.16 -28.50
N GLU A 114 0.94 -5.91 -27.41
CA GLU A 114 1.33 -7.32 -27.51
C GLU A 114 0.13 -8.20 -27.17
N GLU A 115 -0.15 -9.09 -28.12
CA GLU A 115 -1.25 -10.04 -28.08
C GLU A 115 -1.02 -11.03 -26.93
N SER A 116 -1.76 -10.87 -25.83
CA SER A 116 -1.70 -11.81 -24.71
C SER A 116 -2.37 -13.12 -25.11
N ALA A 117 -1.59 -14.20 -25.14
CA ALA A 117 -2.05 -15.54 -25.45
C ALA A 117 -3.26 -15.96 -24.60
N ASP A 118 -4.28 -16.45 -25.31
CA ASP A 118 -5.51 -17.02 -24.79
C ASP A 118 -5.19 -18.06 -23.70
N GLN A 119 -5.70 -17.84 -22.48
CA GLN A 119 -5.68 -18.88 -21.45
C GLN A 119 -7.03 -19.61 -21.46
N ASP A 120 -7.00 -20.77 -22.09
CA ASP A 120 -8.11 -21.71 -22.27
C ASP A 120 -9.04 -21.82 -21.06
N ALA A 121 -10.31 -21.57 -21.37
CA ALA A 121 -11.46 -21.70 -20.50
C ALA A 121 -11.97 -23.14 -20.49
N ASP A 122 -11.17 -24.09 -20.00
CA ASP A 122 -11.68 -25.42 -19.64
C ASP A 122 -11.41 -25.77 -18.17
N SER A 123 -12.38 -26.45 -17.53
CA SER A 123 -12.50 -26.78 -16.08
C SER A 123 -13.07 -25.72 -15.11
N LYS A 124 -14.21 -25.08 -15.45
CA LYS A 124 -14.89 -24.10 -14.55
C LYS A 124 -15.33 -24.65 -13.17
N GLN A 125 -15.54 -25.96 -13.01
CA GLN A 125 -16.04 -26.53 -11.75
C GLN A 125 -14.90 -26.83 -10.75
N ASN A 126 -13.82 -27.45 -11.22
CA ASN A 126 -12.63 -27.76 -10.41
C ASN A 126 -11.90 -26.46 -9.97
N ARG A 127 -11.93 -25.42 -10.82
CA ARG A 127 -11.31 -24.11 -10.54
C ARG A 127 -12.05 -23.33 -9.44
N LYS A 128 -13.39 -23.45 -9.33
CA LYS A 128 -14.18 -22.78 -8.28
C LYS A 128 -13.92 -23.37 -6.89
N GLU A 129 -13.88 -24.70 -6.78
CA GLU A 129 -13.58 -25.37 -5.52
C GLU A 129 -12.14 -25.09 -5.07
N LEU A 130 -11.18 -25.13 -6.01
CA LEU A 130 -9.80 -24.76 -5.75
C LEU A 130 -9.66 -23.29 -5.30
N THR A 131 -10.41 -22.38 -5.94
CA THR A 131 -10.41 -20.95 -5.59
C THR A 131 -10.98 -20.73 -4.19
N LYS A 132 -12.10 -21.39 -3.87
CA LYS A 132 -12.72 -21.30 -2.54
C LYS A 132 -11.79 -21.85 -1.45
N ALA A 133 -11.16 -22.99 -1.70
CA ALA A 133 -10.19 -23.59 -0.79
C ALA A 133 -8.96 -22.68 -0.57
N ALA A 134 -8.45 -22.06 -1.64
CA ALA A 134 -7.33 -21.13 -1.56
C ALA A 134 -7.66 -19.86 -0.76
N ILE A 135 -8.85 -19.28 -0.95
CA ILE A 135 -9.30 -18.07 -0.24
C ILE A 135 -9.54 -18.36 1.24
N LEU A 136 -10.17 -19.49 1.57
CA LEU A 136 -10.48 -19.88 2.95
C LEU A 136 -9.29 -20.48 3.70
N HIS A 137 -8.15 -20.69 3.04
CA HIS A 137 -6.96 -21.17 3.70
C HIS A 137 -6.55 -20.20 4.83
N PRO A 138 -6.21 -20.68 6.04
CA PRO A 138 -5.94 -19.81 7.19
C PRO A 138 -4.87 -18.74 6.93
N MET A 139 -3.80 -19.10 6.20
CA MET A 139 -2.77 -18.14 5.80
C MET A 139 -3.32 -17.02 4.91
N THR A 140 -4.23 -17.34 4.00
CA THR A 140 -4.84 -16.37 3.08
C THR A 140 -5.76 -15.42 3.84
N VAL A 141 -6.60 -15.95 4.74
CA VAL A 141 -7.51 -15.13 5.54
C VAL A 141 -6.76 -14.22 6.51
N ILE A 142 -5.82 -14.77 7.30
CA ILE A 142 -5.06 -13.98 8.27
C ILE A 142 -4.13 -12.99 7.56
N GLY A 143 -3.43 -13.43 6.51
CA GLY A 143 -2.55 -12.57 5.71
C GLY A 143 -3.29 -11.42 5.02
N SER A 144 -4.50 -11.68 4.52
CA SER A 144 -5.34 -10.65 3.90
C SER A 144 -5.87 -9.63 4.92
N LEU A 145 -6.31 -10.07 6.10
CA LEU A 145 -6.69 -9.17 7.20
C LEU A 145 -5.49 -8.36 7.72
N TYR A 146 -4.32 -8.99 7.83
CA TYR A 146 -3.09 -8.31 8.21
C TYR A 146 -2.73 -7.20 7.20
N LEU A 147 -2.71 -7.52 5.89
CA LEU A 147 -2.42 -6.52 4.86
C LEU A 147 -3.51 -5.45 4.75
N LEU A 148 -4.78 -5.78 4.98
CA LEU A 148 -5.88 -4.81 5.03
C LEU A 148 -5.59 -3.72 6.06
N ILE A 149 -5.23 -4.10 7.29
CA ILE A 149 -4.91 -3.13 8.34
C ILE A 149 -3.59 -2.43 8.08
N TYR A 150 -2.56 -3.17 7.65
CA TYR A 150 -1.23 -2.62 7.34
C TYR A 150 -1.30 -1.54 6.25
N VAL A 151 -1.93 -1.81 5.10
CA VAL A 151 -2.02 -0.85 3.99
C VAL A 151 -2.87 0.35 4.43
N GLY A 152 -3.93 0.11 5.21
CA GLY A 152 -4.68 1.19 5.83
C GLY A 152 -3.80 2.09 6.70
N ASN A 153 -2.97 1.50 7.56
CA ASN A 153 -2.08 2.24 8.45
C ASN A 153 -1.01 3.01 7.67
N GLU A 154 -0.42 2.37 6.65
CA GLU A 154 0.55 2.96 5.72
C GLU A 154 -0.01 4.22 5.05
N VAL A 155 -1.24 4.14 4.54
CA VAL A 155 -1.89 5.27 3.84
C VAL A 155 -2.40 6.32 4.82
N VAL A 156 -2.88 5.95 6.00
CA VAL A 156 -3.24 6.91 7.03
C VAL A 156 -2.02 7.73 7.45
N MET A 157 -0.89 7.09 7.73
CA MET A 157 0.33 7.80 8.12
C MET A 157 0.93 8.62 6.98
N GLY A 158 0.96 8.10 5.76
CA GLY A 158 1.46 8.84 4.60
C GLY A 158 0.56 9.99 4.15
N GLY A 159 -0.75 9.85 4.29
CA GLY A 159 -1.74 10.86 3.86
C GLY A 159 -2.07 11.88 4.94
N TRP A 160 -2.50 11.42 6.12
CA TRP A 160 -2.87 12.30 7.24
C TRP A 160 -1.66 12.78 8.03
N GLY A 161 -0.49 12.17 7.87
CA GLY A 161 0.75 12.63 8.51
C GLY A 161 1.08 14.08 8.17
N TYR A 162 0.80 14.52 6.94
CA TYR A 162 1.00 15.91 6.53
C TYR A 162 0.13 16.85 7.38
N THR A 163 -1.18 16.61 7.37
CA THR A 163 -2.18 17.40 8.12
C THR A 163 -1.91 17.35 9.63
N TYR A 164 -1.49 16.21 10.16
CA TYR A 164 -1.09 16.08 11.56
C TYR A 164 0.08 17.00 11.90
N LEU A 165 1.12 17.04 11.06
CA LEU A 165 2.29 17.88 11.31
C LEU A 165 2.01 19.36 11.10
N THR A 166 1.22 19.75 10.09
CA THR A 166 0.93 21.14 9.77
C THR A 166 -0.20 21.73 10.63
N GLU A 167 -1.37 21.09 10.67
CA GLU A 167 -2.52 21.60 11.42
C GLU A 167 -2.48 21.20 12.89
N GLY A 168 -2.02 19.99 13.20
CA GLY A 168 -1.96 19.48 14.58
C GLY A 168 -0.73 19.91 15.36
N ARG A 169 0.42 20.04 14.69
CA ARG A 169 1.72 20.39 15.31
C ARG A 169 2.32 21.71 14.82
N HIS A 170 1.58 22.46 14.00
CA HIS A 170 1.97 23.80 13.52
C HIS A 170 3.32 23.84 12.78
N GLY A 171 3.69 22.75 12.12
CA GLY A 171 4.85 22.68 11.24
C GLY A 171 4.65 23.50 9.96
N ASP A 172 5.75 23.97 9.37
CA ASP A 172 5.69 24.74 8.14
C ASP A 172 5.32 23.86 6.93
N ILE A 173 4.46 24.39 6.07
CA ILE A 173 3.86 23.70 4.92
C ILE A 173 4.94 23.06 4.02
N ILE A 174 6.05 23.77 3.80
CA ILE A 174 7.11 23.35 2.88
C ILE A 174 7.94 22.20 3.46
N SER A 175 8.46 22.36 4.68
CA SER A 175 9.29 21.33 5.30
C SER A 175 8.48 20.08 5.63
N MET A 176 7.21 20.22 6.01
CA MET A 176 6.36 19.05 6.26
C MET A 176 6.09 18.25 4.98
N GLY A 177 5.99 18.91 3.82
CA GLY A 177 5.94 18.21 2.52
C GLY A 177 7.18 17.34 2.28
N ARG A 178 8.38 17.85 2.61
CA ARG A 178 9.63 17.09 2.54
C ARG A 178 9.69 15.93 3.54
N VAL A 179 9.12 16.09 4.74
CA VAL A 179 9.02 15.00 5.74
C VAL A 179 8.17 13.86 5.22
N ILE A 180 7.05 14.14 4.54
CA ILE A 180 6.20 13.11 3.92
C ILE A 180 6.92 12.39 2.77
N SER A 181 7.68 13.10 1.95
CA SER A 181 8.59 12.45 1.00
C SER A 181 9.62 11.57 1.71
N GLY A 182 10.15 12.02 2.85
CA GLY A 182 11.03 11.23 3.71
C GLY A 182 10.37 9.95 4.23
N TYR A 183 9.09 10.00 4.61
CA TYR A 183 8.31 8.82 5.00
C TYR A 183 8.26 7.78 3.88
N TRP A 184 7.89 8.19 2.65
CA TRP A 184 7.83 7.29 1.50
C TRP A 184 9.22 6.79 1.06
N ALA A 185 10.24 7.63 1.14
CA ALA A 185 11.63 7.23 0.91
C ALA A 185 12.11 6.21 1.94
N GLY A 186 11.78 6.43 3.22
CA GLY A 186 11.99 5.47 4.30
C GLY A 186 11.32 4.14 3.97
N LEU A 187 10.06 4.16 3.58
CA LEU A 187 9.31 2.97 3.22
C LEU A 187 9.93 2.21 2.03
N ALA A 188 10.32 2.92 0.98
CA ALA A 188 10.99 2.33 -0.18
C ALA A 188 12.34 1.71 0.18
N SER A 189 13.18 2.41 0.95
CA SER A 189 14.47 1.90 1.40
C SER A 189 14.34 0.74 2.40
N GLY A 190 13.35 0.79 3.29
CA GLY A 190 13.03 -0.23 4.28
C GLY A 190 12.64 -1.56 3.65
N ARG A 191 11.89 -1.51 2.53
CA ARG A 191 11.57 -2.71 1.72
C ARG A 191 12.81 -3.50 1.33
N ILE A 192 13.91 -2.80 1.01
CA ILE A 192 15.17 -3.42 0.58
C ILE A 192 16.04 -3.77 1.80
N LEU A 193 16.38 -2.77 2.62
CA LEU A 193 17.36 -2.90 3.71
C LEU A 193 16.82 -3.79 4.83
N LEU A 194 15.64 -3.46 5.36
CA LEU A 194 15.03 -4.22 6.44
C LEU A 194 14.42 -5.53 5.95
N GLY A 195 14.02 -5.60 4.68
CA GLY A 195 13.58 -6.84 4.03
C GLY A 195 14.70 -7.88 3.99
N TYR A 196 15.91 -7.46 3.60
CA TYR A 196 17.09 -8.33 3.66
C TYR A 196 17.39 -8.81 5.10
N LEU A 197 17.33 -7.91 6.08
CA LEU A 197 17.53 -8.26 7.49
C LEU A 197 16.47 -9.25 8.00
N ALA A 198 15.19 -9.05 7.61
CA ALA A 198 14.09 -9.96 7.94
C ALA A 198 14.34 -11.37 7.40
N GLY A 199 14.77 -11.49 6.14
CA GLY A 199 15.14 -12.78 5.55
C GLY A 199 16.32 -13.46 6.26
N LYS A 200 17.32 -12.68 6.71
CA LYS A 200 18.53 -13.19 7.35
C LYS A 200 18.30 -13.66 8.80
N PHE A 201 17.61 -12.87 9.61
CA PHE A 201 17.44 -13.13 11.05
C PHE A 201 16.14 -13.84 11.42
N GLY A 202 15.23 -13.99 10.47
CA GLY A 202 13.94 -14.65 10.66
C GLY A 202 12.79 -13.66 10.54
N GLU A 203 11.95 -13.90 9.54
CA GLU A 203 10.86 -13.00 9.14
C GLU A 203 9.88 -12.73 10.29
N LYS A 204 9.44 -13.77 11.01
CA LYS A 204 8.46 -13.63 12.09
C LYS A 204 8.97 -12.78 13.26
N LEU A 205 10.23 -12.98 13.67
CA LEU A 205 10.85 -12.21 14.76
C LEU A 205 11.07 -10.76 14.34
N MET A 206 11.66 -10.53 13.17
CA MET A 206 12.02 -9.18 12.72
C MET A 206 10.79 -8.29 12.50
N ILE A 207 9.72 -8.80 11.87
CA ILE A 207 8.47 -8.03 11.73
C ILE A 207 7.82 -7.75 13.09
N THR A 208 7.94 -8.66 14.06
CA THR A 208 7.45 -8.41 15.43
C THR A 208 8.24 -7.28 16.09
N ILE A 209 9.57 -7.27 15.95
CA ILE A 209 10.41 -6.19 16.47
C ILE A 209 10.08 -4.86 15.80
N PHE A 210 9.91 -4.85 14.47
CA PHE A 210 9.57 -3.64 13.72
C PHE A 210 8.21 -3.07 14.11
N THR A 211 7.17 -3.91 14.25
CA THR A 211 5.84 -3.47 14.68
C THR A 211 5.84 -2.93 16.11
N VAL A 212 6.59 -3.54 17.04
CA VAL A 212 6.76 -3.00 18.41
C VAL A 212 7.49 -1.65 18.39
N MET A 213 8.52 -1.49 17.57
CA MET A 213 9.20 -0.19 17.42
C MET A 213 8.28 0.88 16.84
N ILE A 214 7.39 0.54 15.91
CA ILE A 214 6.37 1.47 15.39
C ILE A 214 5.44 1.93 16.51
N VAL A 215 4.96 1.02 17.38
CA VAL A 215 4.18 1.41 18.58
C VAL A 215 4.97 2.36 19.48
N GLY A 216 6.27 2.12 19.65
CA GLY A 216 7.17 3.03 20.35
C GLY A 216 7.22 4.43 19.72
N CYS A 217 7.42 4.52 18.41
CA CYS A 217 7.41 5.79 17.68
C CYS A 217 6.06 6.52 17.76
N LEU A 218 4.94 5.79 17.64
CA LEU A 218 3.60 6.37 17.80
C LEU A 218 3.36 6.86 19.23
N SER A 219 3.86 6.14 20.23
CA SER A 219 3.81 6.58 21.64
C SER A 219 4.61 7.86 21.86
N ILE A 220 5.79 7.99 21.23
CA ILE A 220 6.56 9.23 21.23
C ILE A 220 5.75 10.36 20.58
N MET A 221 5.07 10.12 19.48
CA MET A 221 4.24 11.14 18.81
C MET A 221 3.03 11.57 19.64
N ILE A 222 2.48 10.68 20.46
CA ILE A 222 1.39 10.97 21.39
C ILE A 222 1.87 11.89 22.52
N ILE A 223 3.03 11.58 23.09
CA ILE A 223 3.57 12.28 24.28
C ILE A 223 4.25 13.59 23.90
N SER A 224 4.99 13.59 22.79
CA SER A 224 5.78 14.74 22.34
C SER A 224 4.99 15.65 21.40
N ALA A 225 4.96 16.94 21.72
CA ALA A 225 4.47 17.97 20.82
C ALA A 225 5.57 18.52 19.89
N ASP A 226 6.82 18.09 20.05
CA ASP A 226 7.95 18.60 19.28
C ASP A 226 7.89 18.15 17.81
N ILE A 227 7.98 19.12 16.90
CA ILE A 227 7.82 18.90 15.46
C ILE A 227 8.96 18.08 14.86
N VAL A 228 10.19 18.26 15.34
CA VAL A 228 11.38 17.55 14.85
C VAL A 228 11.32 16.09 15.29
N VAL A 229 10.93 15.86 16.54
CA VAL A 229 10.70 14.51 17.08
C VAL A 229 9.60 13.79 16.30
N ASN A 230 8.46 14.46 16.07
CA ASN A 230 7.34 13.87 15.34
C ASN A 230 7.65 13.59 13.87
N SER A 231 8.41 14.49 13.22
CA SER A 231 8.87 14.31 11.83
C SER A 231 9.84 13.15 11.72
N SER A 232 10.79 13.04 12.66
CA SER A 232 11.76 11.95 12.70
C SER A 232 11.09 10.60 12.97
N ALA A 233 10.14 10.57 13.91
CA ALA A 233 9.36 9.38 14.20
C ALA A 233 8.57 8.91 12.97
N LEU A 234 7.94 9.82 12.23
CA LEU A 234 7.19 9.49 11.03
C LEU A 234 8.10 8.88 9.95
N ILE A 235 9.24 9.50 9.64
CA ILE A 235 10.21 8.96 8.65
C ILE A 235 10.68 7.55 9.07
N PHE A 236 10.97 7.36 10.35
CA PHE A 236 11.42 6.07 10.87
C PHE A 236 10.31 5.01 10.81
N ILE A 237 9.05 5.38 11.08
CA ILE A 237 7.90 4.48 10.88
C ILE A 237 7.80 4.04 9.42
N GLY A 238 7.99 4.96 8.46
CA GLY A 238 8.03 4.63 7.04
C GLY A 238 9.05 3.51 6.76
N LEU A 239 10.29 3.69 7.25
CA LEU A 239 11.35 2.67 7.15
C LEU A 239 10.93 1.31 7.72
N LEU A 240 10.31 1.28 8.90
CA LEU A 240 9.89 0.06 9.59
C LEU A 240 8.71 -0.65 8.94
N LEU A 241 7.82 0.09 8.27
CA LEU A 241 6.69 -0.48 7.52
C LEU A 241 7.13 -1.20 6.25
N GLY A 242 8.19 -0.72 5.59
CA GLY A 242 8.67 -1.22 4.30
C GLY A 242 8.65 -2.75 4.12
N PRO A 243 9.30 -3.55 4.98
CA PRO A 243 9.44 -5.00 4.77
C PRO A 243 8.14 -5.80 4.96
N MET A 244 7.04 -5.23 5.45
CA MET A 244 5.87 -6.00 5.89
C MET A 244 5.13 -6.71 4.76
N VAL A 245 4.84 -6.02 3.65
CA VAL A 245 4.21 -6.62 2.45
C VAL A 245 5.06 -7.74 1.84
N PRO A 246 6.33 -7.50 1.43
CA PRO A 246 7.13 -8.53 0.78
C PRO A 246 7.38 -9.73 1.71
N THR A 247 7.52 -9.50 3.01
CA THR A 247 7.68 -10.60 3.99
C THR A 247 6.41 -11.42 4.13
N THR A 248 5.24 -10.79 4.16
CA THR A 248 3.95 -11.51 4.22
C THR A 248 3.75 -12.39 2.99
N ILE A 249 4.05 -11.85 1.80
CA ILE A 249 3.98 -12.61 0.55
C ILE A 249 5.00 -13.76 0.57
N SER A 250 6.23 -13.53 1.05
CA SER A 250 7.25 -14.59 1.15
C SER A 250 6.81 -15.74 2.06
N ILE A 251 6.26 -15.44 3.24
CA ILE A 251 5.73 -16.46 4.15
C ILE A 251 4.54 -17.18 3.51
N ALA A 252 3.63 -16.44 2.86
CA ALA A 252 2.49 -17.04 2.16
C ALA A 252 2.95 -18.05 1.10
N SER A 253 3.96 -17.72 0.30
CA SER A 253 4.53 -18.62 -0.71
C SER A 253 5.21 -19.86 -0.12
N LYS A 254 5.70 -19.81 1.13
CA LYS A 254 6.31 -20.97 1.81
C LYS A 254 5.27 -21.90 2.44
N VAL A 255 4.20 -21.33 3.01
CA VAL A 255 3.16 -22.07 3.74
C VAL A 255 2.11 -22.64 2.78
N LEU A 256 1.76 -21.92 1.72
CA LEU A 256 0.71 -22.33 0.79
C LEU A 256 1.21 -23.39 -0.19
N PRO A 257 0.38 -24.38 -0.58
CA PRO A 257 0.63 -25.23 -1.74
C PRO A 257 0.76 -24.42 -3.02
N ARG A 258 1.63 -24.86 -3.94
CA ARG A 258 1.87 -24.18 -5.24
C ARG A 258 0.61 -23.93 -6.05
N SER A 259 -0.39 -24.82 -5.96
CA SER A 259 -1.69 -24.67 -6.64
C SER A 259 -2.53 -23.51 -6.11
N TYR A 260 -2.27 -23.02 -4.89
CA TYR A 260 -3.02 -21.94 -4.25
C TYR A 260 -2.33 -20.57 -4.36
N HIS A 261 -1.06 -20.52 -4.78
CA HIS A 261 -0.23 -19.31 -4.73
C HIS A 261 -0.86 -18.14 -5.47
N ALA A 262 -1.20 -18.30 -6.75
CA ALA A 262 -1.74 -17.22 -7.57
C ALA A 262 -3.04 -16.63 -6.98
N THR A 263 -4.01 -17.50 -6.64
CA THR A 263 -5.29 -17.07 -6.08
C THR A 263 -5.15 -16.43 -4.70
N SER A 264 -4.34 -17.04 -3.82
CA SER A 264 -4.21 -16.58 -2.43
C SER A 264 -3.45 -15.27 -2.35
N ILE A 265 -2.32 -15.16 -3.04
CA ILE A 265 -1.51 -13.93 -3.06
C ILE A 265 -2.31 -12.80 -3.72
N GLY A 266 -3.00 -13.08 -4.84
CA GLY A 266 -3.88 -12.11 -5.48
C GLY A 266 -5.00 -11.63 -4.55
N PHE A 267 -5.63 -12.54 -3.80
CA PHE A 267 -6.67 -12.19 -2.82
C PHE A 267 -6.11 -11.37 -1.64
N ILE A 268 -4.95 -11.76 -1.10
CA ILE A 268 -4.25 -11.04 -0.03
C ILE A 268 -3.94 -9.60 -0.47
N SER A 269 -3.36 -9.41 -1.66
CA SER A 269 -3.03 -8.09 -2.18
C SER A 269 -4.27 -7.25 -2.47
N ALA A 270 -5.32 -7.84 -3.05
CA ALA A 270 -6.57 -7.15 -3.36
C ALA A 270 -7.30 -6.66 -2.10
N LEU A 271 -7.40 -7.51 -1.07
CA LEU A 271 -7.99 -7.10 0.20
C LEU A 271 -7.10 -6.07 0.91
N GLY A 272 -5.78 -6.23 0.85
CA GLY A 272 -4.81 -5.25 1.32
C GLY A 272 -5.06 -3.85 0.75
N ALA A 273 -5.18 -3.74 -0.57
CA ALA A 273 -5.48 -2.47 -1.24
C ALA A 273 -6.80 -1.83 -0.76
N GLY A 274 -7.81 -2.64 -0.41
CA GLY A 274 -9.06 -2.15 0.19
C GLY A 274 -8.85 -1.36 1.49
N GLY A 275 -7.77 -1.64 2.23
CA GLY A 275 -7.39 -0.95 3.45
C GLY A 275 -7.09 0.54 3.23
N ALA A 276 -6.51 0.87 2.08
CA ALA A 276 -6.18 2.24 1.67
C ALA A 276 -7.42 3.13 1.51
N ALA A 277 -8.59 2.56 1.22
CA ALA A 277 -9.84 3.30 1.13
C ALA A 277 -10.56 3.35 2.48
N PHE A 278 -10.60 2.22 3.19
CA PHE A 278 -11.40 2.08 4.40
C PHE A 278 -10.85 2.89 5.59
N PHE A 279 -9.56 2.74 5.91
CA PHE A 279 -9.01 3.31 7.14
C PHE A 279 -8.79 4.83 7.09
N PRO A 280 -8.35 5.44 5.97
CA PRO A 280 -8.32 6.90 5.86
C PRO A 280 -9.69 7.55 6.01
N PHE A 281 -10.76 6.90 5.52
CA PHE A 281 -12.13 7.38 5.70
C PHE A 281 -12.54 7.37 7.19
N ILE A 282 -12.32 6.25 7.88
CA ILE A 282 -12.60 6.14 9.32
C ILE A 282 -11.77 7.16 10.11
N THR A 283 -10.49 7.30 9.78
CA THR A 283 -9.61 8.28 10.42
C THR A 283 -10.11 9.70 10.17
N GLY A 284 -10.59 10.02 8.96
CA GLY A 284 -11.18 11.32 8.66
C GLY A 284 -12.42 11.63 9.52
N ILE A 285 -13.32 10.66 9.73
CA ILE A 285 -14.48 10.82 10.62
C ILE A 285 -14.04 11.07 12.07
N ILE A 286 -13.06 10.31 12.55
CA ILE A 286 -12.55 10.45 13.92
C ILE A 286 -11.87 11.81 14.09
N SER A 287 -10.98 12.19 13.17
CA SER A 287 -10.29 13.48 13.17
C SER A 287 -11.25 14.66 13.06
N GLY A 288 -12.37 14.52 12.35
CA GLY A 288 -13.41 15.55 12.29
C GLY A 288 -14.13 15.79 13.63
N LYS A 289 -14.20 14.77 14.51
CA LYS A 289 -14.85 14.87 15.83
C LYS A 289 -13.88 15.18 16.96
N LEU A 290 -12.70 14.54 16.96
CA LEU A 290 -11.71 14.59 18.04
C LEU A 290 -10.49 15.45 17.70
N GLY A 291 -10.41 16.00 16.48
CA GLY A 291 -9.26 16.71 15.97
C GLY A 291 -8.19 15.79 15.40
N ILE A 292 -7.30 16.35 14.57
CA ILE A 292 -6.24 15.59 13.88
C ILE A 292 -5.21 14.96 14.84
N LEU A 293 -5.09 15.47 16.07
CA LEU A 293 -4.24 14.90 17.11
C LEU A 293 -4.68 13.50 17.57
N SER A 294 -5.87 13.05 17.18
CA SER A 294 -6.33 11.67 17.39
C SER A 294 -5.65 10.64 16.47
N MET A 295 -5.02 11.07 15.37
CA MET A 295 -4.44 10.20 14.36
C MET A 295 -3.40 9.19 14.91
N PRO A 296 -2.41 9.59 15.73
CA PRO A 296 -1.45 8.64 16.30
C PRO A 296 -2.11 7.54 17.16
N TYR A 297 -3.22 7.86 17.83
CA TYR A 297 -3.98 6.88 18.61
C TYR A 297 -4.67 5.85 17.70
N VAL A 298 -5.29 6.30 16.61
CA VAL A 298 -5.92 5.41 15.61
C VAL A 298 -4.85 4.48 15.01
N CYS A 299 -3.71 5.03 14.58
CA CYS A 299 -2.59 4.25 14.07
C CYS A 299 -2.02 3.26 15.09
N THR A 300 -2.02 3.62 16.39
CA THR A 300 -1.56 2.73 17.46
C THR A 300 -2.49 1.52 17.59
N VAL A 301 -3.81 1.73 17.60
CA VAL A 301 -4.80 0.64 17.65
C VAL A 301 -4.65 -0.29 16.44
N MET A 302 -4.49 0.28 15.25
CA MET A 302 -4.25 -0.50 14.02
C MET A 302 -2.95 -1.30 14.10
N THR A 303 -1.87 -0.70 14.60
CA THR A 303 -0.56 -1.38 14.76
C THR A 303 -0.63 -2.50 15.80
N ILE A 304 -1.36 -2.32 16.89
CA ILE A 304 -1.59 -3.39 17.88
C ILE A 304 -2.38 -4.54 17.25
N ALA A 305 -3.44 -4.24 16.48
CA ALA A 305 -4.18 -5.27 15.75
C ALA A 305 -3.28 -6.03 14.77
N MET A 306 -2.36 -5.34 14.10
CA MET A 306 -1.34 -5.97 13.24
C MET A 306 -0.44 -6.92 14.02
N ILE A 307 0.01 -6.57 15.24
CA ILE A 307 0.83 -7.46 16.09
C ILE A 307 0.06 -8.75 16.41
N VAL A 308 -1.22 -8.64 16.77
CA VAL A 308 -2.08 -9.79 17.07
C VAL A 308 -2.23 -10.69 15.84
N LEU A 309 -2.56 -10.12 14.68
CA LEU A 309 -2.71 -10.88 13.43
C LEU A 309 -1.38 -11.51 13.00
N TRP A 310 -0.27 -10.78 13.15
CA TRP A 310 1.07 -11.28 12.83
C TRP A 310 1.48 -12.48 13.70
N ALA A 311 1.09 -12.47 14.97
CA ALA A 311 1.32 -13.60 15.86
C ALA A 311 0.58 -14.86 15.36
N MET A 312 -0.62 -14.70 14.79
CA MET A 312 -1.45 -15.78 14.24
C MET A 312 -0.97 -16.30 12.88
N ILE A 313 -0.14 -15.55 12.13
CA ILE A 313 0.38 -16.00 10.83
C ILE A 313 1.25 -17.27 11.03
N PRO A 314 0.92 -18.39 10.36
CA PRO A 314 1.74 -19.60 10.42
C PRO A 314 3.18 -19.33 9.95
N SER A 315 4.17 -19.95 10.58
CA SER A 315 5.57 -19.83 10.17
C SER A 315 6.30 -21.16 10.29
N ASP A 316 7.15 -21.45 9.31
CA ASP A 316 7.94 -22.69 9.24
C ASP A 316 9.04 -22.76 10.32
N LYS A 317 9.33 -21.65 11.01
CA LYS A 317 10.31 -21.58 12.10
C LYS A 317 9.65 -20.97 13.34
N PRO A 318 9.51 -21.71 14.45
CA PRO A 318 8.95 -21.16 15.68
C PRO A 318 9.82 -20.02 16.20
N PHE A 319 9.19 -19.07 16.89
CA PHE A 319 9.77 -17.80 17.39
C PHE A 319 11.12 -17.97 18.11
N PHE A 320 11.36 -19.13 18.73
CA PHE A 320 12.56 -19.45 19.52
C PHE A 320 13.62 -20.31 18.80
N ALA A 321 13.42 -20.74 17.55
CA ALA A 321 14.39 -21.59 16.85
C ALA A 321 15.76 -20.89 16.65
N TYR A 322 15.79 -19.56 16.58
CA TYR A 322 17.02 -18.78 16.48
C TYR A 322 17.89 -18.88 17.75
N PHE A 323 17.27 -18.84 18.94
CA PHE A 323 18.00 -18.96 20.20
C PHE A 323 18.48 -20.38 20.49
N GLN A 324 17.86 -21.40 19.89
CA GLN A 324 18.28 -22.79 20.03
C GLN A 324 19.52 -23.13 19.18
N LYS A 325 19.73 -22.45 18.05
CA LYS A 325 20.86 -22.72 17.15
C LYS A 325 22.22 -22.26 17.68
N LYS A 326 22.25 -21.40 18.70
CA LYS A 326 23.49 -20.91 19.34
C LYS A 326 23.96 -21.73 20.55
N LYS A 327 23.24 -22.82 20.89
CA LYS A 327 23.57 -23.72 22.01
C LYS A 327 24.15 -25.08 21.57
N LYS A 328 24.53 -25.23 20.30
CA LYS A 328 25.32 -26.34 19.77
C LYS A 328 26.55 -25.79 19.07
#